data_AF-A0A939VSX2-F1
#
_entry.id   AF-A0A939VSX2-F1
#
_cell.length_a   1.000
_cell.length_b   1.000
_cell.length_c   1.000
_cell.angle_alpha   90.00
_cell.angle_beta   90.00
_cell.angle_gamma   90.00
#
_symmetry.space_group_name_H-M   'P 1'
#
loop_
_entity.id
_entity.type
_entity.pdbx_description
1 polymer ?
#
loop_
_entity_poly.entity_id
_entity_poly.type
_entity_poly.pdbx_seq_one_letter_code
_entity_poly.pdbx_strand_id
1 'polypeptide(L)'
;MREMILKPEIPEMCRNEIKDFLIELVQRELRNIPDGTQSRRKELCEAILALNPESGERAKLREETGTLVKSWKAQAEQIAGLERLGFTITKGKKHYKMRWQESGYFKTLSASPSDFRTGANGLAEMLAKFF
;
A
#
# COMPACT_ATOMS: atom_id res chain seq x y z
N MET A 1 -9.64 7.49 30.43
CA MET A 1 -8.58 6.86 29.60
C MET A 1 -7.92 7.99 28.83
N ARG A 2 -6.59 8.17 28.87
CA ARG A 2 -5.94 9.14 27.98
C ARG A 2 -5.78 8.47 26.62
N GLU A 3 -6.49 8.94 25.62
CA GLU A 3 -6.29 8.48 24.24
C GLU A 3 -4.91 8.96 23.78
N MET A 4 -4.06 8.01 23.38
CA MET A 4 -2.68 8.27 22.96
C MET A 4 -2.63 8.93 21.58
N ILE A 5 -3.51 8.52 20.67
CA ILE A 5 -3.67 9.05 19.30
C ILE A 5 -5.15 8.96 18.94
N LEU A 6 -5.72 10.06 18.43
CA LEU A 6 -7.09 10.08 17.90
C LEU A 6 -7.09 9.54 16.45
N LYS A 7 -8.05 8.67 16.12
CA LYS A 7 -8.20 8.16 14.75
C LYS A 7 -8.67 9.30 13.83
N PRO A 8 -7.97 9.57 12.72
CA PRO A 8 -8.42 10.58 11.75
C PRO A 8 -9.64 10.09 10.96
N GLU A 9 -10.48 11.03 10.54
CA GLU A 9 -11.62 10.78 9.65
C GLU A 9 -11.16 10.78 8.18
N ILE A 10 -10.43 9.74 7.79
CA ILE A 10 -10.08 9.46 6.39
C ILE A 10 -10.61 8.08 5.99
N PRO A 11 -11.22 7.95 4.80
CA PRO A 11 -11.60 6.64 4.27
C PRO A 11 -10.40 5.71 4.15
N GLU A 12 -10.49 4.53 4.77
CA GLU A 12 -9.43 3.51 4.70
C GLU A 12 -9.62 2.60 3.47
N MET A 13 -8.54 2.29 2.76
CA MET A 13 -8.50 1.35 1.63
C MET A 13 -8.78 -0.09 2.05
N CYS A 14 -8.44 -0.43 3.30
CA CYS A 14 -8.68 -1.73 3.91
C CYS A 14 -8.93 -1.56 5.42
N ARG A 15 -9.39 -2.63 6.08
CA ARG A 15 -9.61 -2.61 7.52
C ARG A 15 -8.30 -2.31 8.24
N ASN A 16 -8.32 -1.35 9.18
CA ASN A 16 -7.18 -0.96 10.02
C ASN A 16 -5.97 -0.37 9.24
N GLU A 17 -6.16 0.14 8.03
CA GLU A 17 -5.09 0.75 7.24
C GLU A 17 -4.27 1.79 8.03
N ILE A 18 -4.93 2.71 8.73
CA ILE A 18 -4.28 3.80 9.48
C ILE A 18 -3.42 3.21 10.61
N LYS A 19 -3.93 2.18 11.30
CA LYS A 19 -3.18 1.49 12.34
C LYS A 19 -1.93 0.85 11.75
N ASP A 20 -2.09 0.06 10.69
CA ASP A 20 -0.97 -0.62 10.04
C ASP A 20 0.06 0.38 9.50
N PHE A 21 -0.38 1.48 8.92
CA PHE A 21 0.49 2.57 8.47
C PHE A 21 1.31 3.15 9.64
N LEU A 22 0.68 3.46 10.78
CA LEU A 22 1.41 3.96 11.96
C LEU A 22 2.43 2.94 12.48
N ILE A 23 2.08 1.66 12.51
CA ILE A 23 2.99 0.59 12.90
C ILE A 23 4.17 0.48 11.92
N GLU A 24 3.93 0.57 10.61
CA GLU A 24 4.99 0.57 9.60
C GLU A 24 5.94 1.78 9.77
N LEU A 25 5.44 2.96 10.16
CA LEU A 25 6.28 4.12 10.46
C LEU A 25 7.21 3.86 11.65
N VAL A 26 6.69 3.26 12.73
CA VAL A 26 7.48 2.91 13.91
C VAL A 26 8.50 1.81 13.59
N GLN A 27 8.12 0.81 12.81
CA GLN A 27 9.06 -0.22 12.33
C GLN A 27 10.17 0.39 11.45
N ARG A 28 9.83 1.32 10.56
CA ARG A 28 10.82 2.03 9.73
C ARG A 28 11.78 2.83 10.58
N GLU A 29 11.26 3.51 11.60
CA GLU A 29 12.07 4.26 12.55
C GLU A 29 13.04 3.34 13.30
N LEU A 30 12.54 2.19 13.79
CA LEU A 30 13.37 1.19 14.46
C LEU A 30 14.50 0.66 13.56
N ARG A 31 14.23 0.39 12.27
CA ARG A 31 15.25 -0.06 11.30
C ARG A 31 16.34 0.96 11.03
N ASN A 32 16.09 2.25 11.26
CA ASN A 32 17.06 3.31 11.06
C ASN A 32 17.95 3.53 12.29
N ILE A 33 17.72 2.82 13.40
CA ILE A 33 18.54 2.89 14.60
C ILE A 33 19.67 1.85 14.46
N PRO A 34 20.95 2.23 14.56
CA PRO A 34 22.05 1.28 14.42
C PRO A 34 21.99 0.18 15.48
N ASP A 35 22.29 -1.05 15.08
CA ASP A 35 22.37 -2.20 15.99
C ASP A 35 23.37 -1.95 17.13
N GLY A 36 23.08 -2.51 18.31
CA GLY A 36 23.89 -2.31 19.51
C GLY A 36 23.76 -0.91 20.16
N THR A 37 23.07 0.03 19.53
CA THR A 37 22.82 1.36 20.12
C THR A 37 21.77 1.25 21.23
N GLN A 38 22.15 1.58 22.46
CA GLN A 38 21.20 1.88 23.52
C GLN A 38 20.64 3.29 23.28
N SER A 39 19.36 3.39 22.95
CA SER A 39 18.72 4.68 22.74
C SER A 39 17.28 4.68 23.24
N ARG A 40 16.85 5.79 23.82
CA ARG A 40 15.46 5.98 24.24
C ARG A 40 14.49 5.81 23.07
N ARG A 41 14.90 6.20 21.87
CA ARG A 41 14.12 6.07 20.64
C ARG A 41 13.83 4.61 20.30
N LYS A 42 14.83 3.73 20.47
CA LYS A 42 14.70 2.28 20.30
C LYS A 42 13.73 1.68 21.32
N GLU A 43 13.93 1.97 22.60
CA GLU A 43 13.03 1.50 23.67
C GLU A 43 11.58 1.90 23.42
N LEU A 44 11.33 3.14 22.97
CA LEU A 44 10.00 3.61 22.63
C LEU A 44 9.40 2.84 21.45
N CYS A 45 10.17 2.64 20.37
CA CYS A 45 9.69 1.88 19.20
C CYS A 45 9.36 0.44 19.57
N GLU A 46 10.25 -0.24 20.30
CA GLU A 46 10.05 -1.62 20.74
C GLU A 46 8.83 -1.74 21.67
N ALA A 47 8.67 -0.83 22.63
CA ALA A 47 7.52 -0.82 23.54
C ALA A 47 6.19 -0.57 22.80
N ILE A 48 6.18 0.33 21.81
CA ILE A 48 4.99 0.58 20.98
C ILE A 48 4.64 -0.66 20.17
N LEU A 49 5.62 -1.27 19.48
CA LEU A 49 5.39 -2.45 18.65
C LEU A 49 4.95 -3.66 19.47
N ALA A 50 5.46 -3.82 20.70
CA ALA A 50 5.07 -4.91 21.59
C ALA A 50 3.59 -4.87 21.99
N LEU A 51 2.99 -3.69 22.10
CA LEU A 51 1.59 -3.50 22.50
C LEU A 51 0.62 -3.39 21.31
N ASN A 52 1.14 -3.12 20.11
CA ASN A 52 0.34 -2.80 18.95
C ASN A 52 0.71 -3.70 17.76
N PRO A 53 0.27 -4.97 17.74
CA PRO A 53 0.56 -5.86 16.62
C PRO A 53 -0.08 -5.33 15.33
N GLU A 54 0.61 -5.51 14.22
CA GLU A 54 0.09 -5.24 12.88
C GLU A 54 -1.14 -6.12 12.59
N SER A 55 -2.09 -5.60 11.82
CA SER A 55 -3.22 -6.39 11.34
C SER A 55 -2.86 -7.21 10.10
N GLY A 56 -1.93 -6.70 9.29
CA GLY A 56 -1.46 -7.34 8.05
C GLY A 56 -2.34 -7.05 6.83
N GLU A 57 -3.51 -6.43 7.02
CA GLU A 57 -4.47 -6.13 5.93
C GLU A 57 -3.88 -5.17 4.90
N ARG A 58 -3.16 -4.13 5.37
CA ARG A 58 -2.50 -3.17 4.47
C ARG A 58 -1.39 -3.83 3.66
N ALA A 59 -0.59 -4.68 4.31
CA ALA A 59 0.49 -5.42 3.65
C ALA A 59 -0.06 -6.38 2.59
N LYS A 60 -1.14 -7.10 2.93
CA LYS A 60 -1.84 -8.02 2.02
C LYS A 60 -2.42 -7.29 0.81
N LEU A 61 -3.15 -6.19 1.03
CA LEU A 61 -3.71 -5.38 -0.07
C LEU A 61 -2.59 -4.88 -1.01
N ARG A 62 -1.48 -4.41 -0.44
CA ARG A 62 -0.29 -3.95 -1.19
C ARG A 62 0.33 -5.08 -2.02
N GLU A 63 0.49 -6.26 -1.45
CA GLU A 63 1.09 -7.43 -2.12
C GLU A 63 0.20 -7.95 -3.27
N GLU A 64 -1.10 -8.12 -3.01
CA GLU A 64 -2.07 -8.60 -4.00
C GLU A 64 -2.19 -7.61 -5.17
N THR A 65 -2.30 -6.30 -4.87
CA THR A 65 -2.31 -5.24 -5.89
C THR A 65 -0.99 -5.23 -6.67
N GLY A 66 0.13 -5.35 -5.96
CA GLY A 66 1.46 -5.34 -6.55
C GLY A 66 1.68 -6.49 -7.53
N THR A 67 1.20 -7.69 -7.20
CA THR A 67 1.30 -8.87 -8.07
C THR A 67 0.56 -8.67 -9.39
N LEU A 68 -0.65 -8.12 -9.33
CA LEU A 68 -1.48 -7.82 -10.52
C LEU A 68 -0.85 -6.74 -11.40
N VAL A 69 -0.33 -5.66 -10.79
CA VAL A 69 0.27 -4.55 -11.53
C VAL A 69 1.64 -4.90 -12.11
N LYS A 70 2.47 -5.64 -11.38
CA LYS A 70 3.81 -6.05 -11.84
C LYS A 70 3.74 -6.94 -13.08
N SER A 71 2.73 -7.81 -13.15
CA SER A 71 2.51 -8.76 -14.25
C SER A 71 1.45 -8.28 -15.25
N TRP A 72 1.10 -6.99 -15.22
CA TRP A 72 -0.03 -6.44 -15.97
C TRP A 72 0.06 -6.76 -17.46
N LYS A 73 -1.01 -7.35 -17.99
CA LYS A 73 -1.21 -7.70 -19.41
C LYS A 73 -2.60 -7.28 -19.91
N ALA A 74 -3.34 -6.51 -19.11
CA ALA A 74 -4.72 -6.11 -19.38
C ALA A 74 -5.68 -7.30 -19.61
N GLN A 75 -5.43 -8.41 -18.92
CA GLN A 75 -6.30 -9.59 -18.94
C GLN A 75 -7.55 -9.36 -18.07
N ALA A 76 -8.67 -10.00 -18.43
CA ALA A 76 -9.93 -9.84 -17.72
C ALA A 76 -9.82 -10.24 -16.25
N GLU A 77 -9.04 -11.29 -15.95
CA GLU A 77 -8.79 -11.79 -14.61
C GLU A 77 -8.01 -10.77 -13.75
N GLN A 78 -7.09 -10.02 -14.36
CA GLN A 78 -6.33 -8.98 -13.66
C GLN A 78 -7.19 -7.77 -13.36
N ILE A 79 -8.04 -7.37 -14.31
CA ILE A 79 -9.02 -6.30 -14.13
C ILE A 79 -9.98 -6.66 -12.99
N ALA A 80 -10.61 -7.83 -13.06
CA ALA A 80 -11.51 -8.33 -12.02
C ALA A 80 -10.80 -8.53 -10.67
N GLY A 81 -9.51 -8.87 -10.69
CA GLY A 81 -8.66 -8.91 -9.49
C GLY A 81 -8.54 -7.54 -8.82
N LEU A 82 -8.18 -6.50 -9.59
CA LEU A 82 -8.07 -5.14 -9.08
C LEU A 82 -9.42 -4.59 -8.60
N GLU A 83 -10.51 -4.91 -9.30
CA GLU A 83 -11.87 -4.53 -8.91
C GLU A 83 -12.29 -5.15 -7.58
N ARG A 84 -11.96 -6.42 -7.34
CA ARG A 84 -12.19 -7.08 -6.04
C ARG A 84 -11.38 -6.45 -4.90
N LEU A 85 -10.25 -5.84 -5.20
CA LEU A 85 -9.42 -5.10 -4.22
C LEU A 85 -9.90 -3.65 -4.00
N GLY A 86 -11.02 -3.25 -4.62
CA GLY A 86 -11.62 -1.92 -4.43
C GLY A 86 -11.13 -0.86 -5.42
N PHE A 87 -10.43 -1.24 -6.48
CA PHE A 87 -10.03 -0.32 -7.55
C PHE A 87 -11.05 -0.31 -8.69
N THR A 88 -11.38 0.88 -9.19
CA THR A 88 -12.11 1.04 -10.44
C THR A 88 -11.14 1.06 -11.61
N ILE A 89 -11.37 0.20 -12.60
CA ILE A 89 -10.57 0.13 -13.82
C ILE A 89 -11.39 0.65 -15.02
N THR A 90 -10.98 1.79 -15.59
CA THR A 90 -11.65 2.36 -16.76
C THR A 90 -10.78 2.19 -18.00
N LYS A 91 -11.32 1.57 -19.06
CA LYS A 91 -10.61 1.41 -20.34
C LYS A 91 -10.66 2.69 -21.17
N GLY A 92 -9.49 3.24 -21.49
CA GLY A 92 -9.30 4.28 -22.51
C GLY A 92 -8.84 3.69 -23.85
N LYS A 93 -8.37 4.53 -24.77
CA LYS A 93 -7.95 4.10 -26.12
C LYS A 93 -6.67 3.25 -26.14
N LYS A 94 -5.65 3.66 -25.39
CA LYS A 94 -4.33 3.00 -25.32
C LYS A 94 -3.91 2.61 -23.90
N HIS A 95 -4.73 2.93 -22.92
CA HIS A 95 -4.41 2.76 -21.51
C HIS A 95 -5.67 2.46 -20.70
N TYR A 96 -5.47 1.86 -19.54
CA TYR A 96 -6.45 1.73 -18.48
C TYR A 96 -6.15 2.76 -17.40
N LYS A 97 -7.20 3.33 -16.81
CA LYS A 97 -7.11 4.16 -15.62
C LYS A 97 -7.50 3.31 -14.42
N MET A 98 -6.56 3.08 -13.52
CA MET A 98 -6.77 2.46 -12.22
C MET A 98 -6.95 3.56 -11.17
N ARG A 99 -8.06 3.54 -10.44
CA ARG A 99 -8.39 4.50 -9.39
C ARG A 99 -8.89 3.76 -8.16
N TRP A 100 -8.53 4.20 -6.96
CA TRP A 100 -9.17 3.67 -5.76
C TRP A 100 -10.49 4.38 -5.51
N GLN A 101 -11.62 3.68 -5.63
CA GLN A 101 -12.97 4.25 -5.53
C GLN A 101 -13.12 5.60 -6.28
N GLU A 102 -13.84 6.57 -5.72
CA GLU A 102 -13.99 7.93 -6.27
C GLU A 102 -12.86 8.89 -5.86
N SER A 103 -11.74 8.37 -5.35
CA SER A 103 -10.64 9.22 -4.91
C SER A 103 -9.94 9.94 -6.06
N GLY A 104 -9.13 10.94 -5.70
CA GLY A 104 -8.22 11.62 -6.63
C GLY A 104 -7.01 10.77 -7.02
N TYR A 105 -6.77 9.64 -6.36
CA TYR A 105 -5.60 8.80 -6.58
C TYR A 105 -5.80 7.89 -7.79
N PHE A 106 -5.01 8.09 -8.84
CA PHE A 106 -5.07 7.24 -10.03
C PHE A 106 -3.70 6.97 -10.63
N LYS A 107 -3.62 5.83 -11.32
CA LYS A 107 -2.49 5.43 -12.15
C LYS A 107 -2.95 4.99 -13.53
N THR A 108 -2.15 5.32 -14.54
CA THR A 108 -2.33 4.83 -15.90
C THR A 108 -1.57 3.51 -16.07
N LEU A 109 -2.25 2.49 -16.62
CA LEU A 109 -1.70 1.19 -16.99
C LEU A 109 -1.77 1.05 -18.52
N SER A 110 -0.73 0.53 -19.18
CA SER A 110 -0.75 0.35 -20.64
C SER A 110 -1.79 -0.72 -21.04
N ALA A 111 -2.46 -0.52 -22.18
CA ALA A 111 -3.33 -1.56 -22.75
C ALA A 111 -2.56 -2.66 -23.48
N SER A 112 -1.30 -2.39 -23.85
CA SER A 112 -0.40 -3.33 -24.53
C SER A 112 0.99 -3.21 -23.90
N PRO A 113 1.15 -3.64 -22.64
CA PRO A 113 2.46 -3.60 -21.98
C PRO A 113 3.39 -4.60 -22.67
N SER A 114 4.43 -4.10 -23.32
CA SER A 114 5.32 -4.90 -24.16
C SER A 114 6.54 -5.47 -23.43
N ASP A 115 6.79 -5.13 -22.15
CA ASP A 115 8.06 -5.51 -21.51
C ASP A 115 8.06 -5.59 -19.96
N PHE A 116 8.91 -6.45 -19.39
CA PHE A 116 9.03 -6.74 -17.95
C PHE A 116 9.45 -5.50 -17.12
N ARG A 117 10.32 -4.64 -17.69
CA ARG A 117 10.74 -3.37 -17.07
C ARG A 117 9.57 -2.41 -16.86
N THR A 118 8.58 -2.44 -17.76
CA THR A 118 7.34 -1.66 -17.64
C THR A 118 6.53 -2.10 -16.42
N GLY A 119 6.54 -3.41 -16.12
CA GLY A 119 5.90 -3.97 -14.94
C GLY A 119 6.55 -3.54 -13.61
N ALA A 120 7.89 -3.54 -13.54
CA ALA A 120 8.62 -3.08 -12.36
C ALA A 120 8.43 -1.59 -12.09
N ASN A 121 8.50 -0.75 -13.12
CA ASN A 121 8.23 0.68 -13.01
C ASN A 121 6.76 0.93 -12.66
N GLY A 122 5.84 0.16 -13.25
CA GLY A 122 4.42 0.18 -12.91
C GLY A 122 4.15 -0.16 -11.44
N LEU A 123 4.84 -1.16 -10.90
CA LEU A 123 4.76 -1.50 -9.48
C LEU A 123 5.24 -0.34 -8.60
N ALA A 124 6.42 0.21 -8.88
CA ALA A 124 6.99 1.30 -8.09
C ALA A 124 6.09 2.54 -8.05
N GLU A 125 5.54 2.95 -9.21
CA GLU A 125 4.60 4.07 -9.28
C GLU A 125 3.27 3.79 -8.58
N MET A 126 2.79 2.54 -8.61
CA MET A 126 1.58 2.15 -7.89
C MET A 126 1.81 2.24 -6.39
N LEU A 127 2.90 1.63 -5.91
CA LEU A 127 3.27 1.69 -4.49
C LEU A 127 3.34 3.14 -4.03
N ALA A 128 4.14 3.98 -4.69
CA ALA A 128 4.30 5.38 -4.28
C ALA A 128 3.01 6.23 -4.29
N LYS A 129 1.97 5.83 -5.04
CA LYS A 129 0.70 6.56 -5.11
C LYS A 129 -0.33 6.10 -4.09
N PHE A 130 -0.32 4.82 -3.72
CA PHE A 130 -1.36 4.22 -2.89
C PHE A 130 -0.85 3.74 -1.53
N PHE A 131 0.47 3.59 -1.34
CA PHE A 131 1.10 3.03 -0.13
C PHE A 131 2.36 3.79 0.29
#